data_AF-A0A3Q3DY42-F1
#
_entry.id   AF-A0A3Q3DY42-F1
#
_cell.length_a   1.000
_cell.length_b   1.000
_cell.length_c   1.000
_cell.angle_alpha   90.00
_cell.angle_beta   90.00
_cell.angle_gamma   90.00
#
_symmetry.space_group_name_H-M   'P 1'
#
loop_
_entity.id
_entity.type
_entity.pdbx_description
1 polymer ?
#
loop_
_entity_poly.entity_id
_entity_poly.type
_entity_poly.pdbx_seq_one_letter_code
_entity_poly.pdbx_strand_id
1 'polypeptide(L)'
;AAKRCTMTLSCSYDSSTSGDYIFWYKQEANAAPEFILSRFKLDQGKTAEKYSDRYRCSMDASARQAPLRIERVKPSDSGTIFS
;
A
#
# COMPACT_ATOMS: atom_id res chain seq x y z
N ALA A 1 2.35 28.58 0.47
CA ALA A 1 3.03 27.30 0.13
C ALA A 1 2.11 26.14 0.49
N ALA A 2 1.85 25.20 -0.41
CA ALA A 2 1.02 24.02 -0.10
C ALA A 2 1.84 22.97 0.68
N LYS A 3 1.34 22.49 1.82
CA LYS A 3 1.95 21.38 2.57
C LYS A 3 1.90 20.11 1.73
N ARG A 4 3.04 19.48 1.47
CA ARG A 4 3.12 18.11 0.96
C ARG A 4 3.10 17.17 2.15
N CYS A 5 1.94 16.63 2.48
CA CYS A 5 1.80 15.62 3.53
C CYS A 5 2.09 14.23 2.95
N THR A 6 2.75 13.40 3.75
CA THR A 6 2.95 11.98 3.48
C THR A 6 2.31 11.20 4.60
N MET A 7 1.60 10.13 4.26
CA MET A 7 0.97 9.23 5.23
C MET A 7 1.53 7.82 5.05
N THR A 8 1.72 7.11 6.16
CA THR A 8 2.17 5.72 6.16
C THR A 8 1.14 4.88 6.90
N LEU A 9 0.65 3.84 6.24
CA LEU A 9 -0.21 2.82 6.82
C LEU A 9 0.66 1.62 7.20
N SER A 10 0.65 1.26 8.48
CA SER A 10 1.37 0.09 8.97
C SER A 10 0.64 -1.19 8.57
N CYS A 11 1.39 -2.18 8.09
CA CYS A 11 0.91 -3.53 7.91
C CYS A 11 1.98 -4.47 8.49
N SER A 12 1.56 -5.34 9.40
CA SER A 12 2.37 -6.40 10.00
C SER A 12 1.75 -7.74 9.67
N TYR A 13 2.57 -8.72 9.33
CA TYR A 13 2.12 -10.07 8.99
C TYR A 13 2.89 -11.10 9.81
N ASP A 14 2.30 -12.28 10.07
CA ASP A 14 2.90 -13.29 10.95
C ASP A 14 3.48 -14.50 10.20
N SER A 15 3.47 -14.44 8.89
CA SER A 15 4.04 -15.51 8.07
C SER A 15 5.55 -15.38 7.97
N SER A 16 6.22 -16.55 8.04
CA SER A 16 7.66 -16.69 7.87
C SER A 16 8.03 -17.23 6.48
N THR A 17 7.05 -17.43 5.61
CA THR A 17 7.31 -18.07 4.31
C THR A 17 7.95 -17.08 3.34
N SER A 18 8.82 -17.57 2.46
CA SER A 18 9.33 -16.75 1.36
C SER A 18 8.26 -16.41 0.32
N GLY A 19 7.08 -17.02 0.44
CA GLY A 19 5.94 -16.97 -0.46
C GLY A 19 4.88 -15.93 -0.11
N ASP A 20 5.14 -15.02 0.83
CA ASP A 20 4.13 -14.08 1.31
C ASP A 20 3.90 -12.93 0.33
N TYR A 21 2.64 -12.81 -0.12
CA TYR A 21 2.16 -11.67 -0.89
C TYR A 21 1.34 -10.76 -0.01
N ILE A 22 1.71 -9.49 0.01
CA ILE A 22 0.89 -8.43 0.59
C ILE A 22 0.22 -7.68 -0.56
N PHE A 23 -1.10 -7.58 -0.48
CA PHE A 23 -1.89 -6.78 -1.39
C PHE A 23 -2.31 -5.51 -0.68
N TRP A 24 -2.62 -4.47 -1.44
CA TRP A 24 -3.21 -3.26 -0.90
C TRP A 24 -4.38 -2.86 -1.78
N TYR A 25 -5.48 -2.52 -1.14
CA TYR A 25 -6.71 -2.12 -1.79
C TYR A 25 -7.22 -0.80 -1.22
N LYS A 26 -7.92 -0.04 -2.05
CA LYS A 26 -8.73 1.10 -1.64
C LYS A 26 -10.20 0.77 -1.85
N GLN A 27 -11.04 1.05 -0.87
CA GLN A 27 -12.48 0.94 -1.01
C GLN A 27 -13.14 2.30 -0.73
N GLU A 28 -13.81 2.80 -1.76
CA GLU A 28 -14.72 3.94 -1.65
C GLU A 28 -16.07 3.49 -1.08
N ALA A 29 -16.85 4.42 -0.54
CA ALA A 29 -18.19 4.12 -0.02
C ALA A 29 -19.05 3.46 -1.11
N ASN A 30 -19.62 2.28 -0.79
CA ASN A 30 -20.46 1.47 -1.68
C ASN A 30 -19.78 1.01 -2.98
N ALA A 31 -18.45 1.03 -3.07
CA ALA A 31 -17.70 0.51 -4.21
C ALA A 31 -17.03 -0.83 -3.89
N ALA A 32 -16.72 -1.60 -4.93
CA ALA A 32 -15.85 -2.75 -4.81
C ALA A 32 -14.40 -2.30 -4.49
N PRO A 33 -13.61 -3.12 -3.78
CA PRO A 33 -12.20 -2.84 -3.55
C PRO A 33 -11.43 -2.66 -4.86
N GLU A 34 -10.70 -1.56 -4.97
CA GLU A 34 -9.82 -1.25 -6.09
C GLU A 34 -8.38 -1.63 -5.73
N PHE A 35 -7.72 -2.36 -6.63
CA PHE A 35 -6.34 -2.78 -6.44
C PHE A 35 -5.37 -1.60 -6.53
N ILE A 36 -4.56 -1.41 -5.48
CA ILE A 36 -3.49 -0.40 -5.44
C ILE A 36 -2.19 -1.02 -5.93
N LEU A 37 -1.69 -2.02 -5.20
CA LEU A 37 -0.41 -2.66 -5.46
C LEU A 37 -0.29 -4.01 -4.74
N SER A 38 0.69 -4.80 -5.15
CA SER A 38 1.14 -6.01 -4.46
C SER A 38 2.64 -5.96 -4.22
N ARG A 39 3.10 -6.49 -3.09
CA ARG A 39 4.52 -6.67 -2.77
C ARG A 39 4.77 -8.10 -2.33
N PHE A 40 5.96 -8.55 -2.66
CA PHE A 40 6.41 -9.90 -2.38
C PHE A 40 7.86 -9.84 -1.88
N LYS A 41 8.31 -10.84 -1.12
CA LYS A 41 9.66 -10.84 -0.56
C LYS A 41 10.76 -10.78 -1.62
N LEU A 42 10.55 -11.45 -2.75
CA LEU A 42 11.55 -11.64 -3.79
C LEU A 42 11.37 -10.70 -4.99
N ASP A 43 10.30 -9.91 -5.04
CA ASP A 43 9.98 -9.04 -6.18
C ASP A 43 9.14 -7.82 -5.77
N GLN A 44 9.24 -6.75 -6.55
CA GLN A 44 8.45 -5.53 -6.39
C GLN A 44 6.95 -5.71 -6.69
N GLY A 45 6.54 -6.88 -7.21
CA GLY A 45 5.13 -7.17 -7.50
C GLY A 45 4.54 -6.21 -8.54
N LYS A 46 3.28 -5.84 -8.36
CA LYS A 46 2.56 -4.96 -9.31
C LYS A 46 2.11 -3.68 -8.62
N THR A 47 1.96 -2.61 -9.39
CA THR A 47 1.33 -1.37 -8.94
C THR A 47 0.37 -0.94 -10.03
N ALA A 48 -0.89 -0.70 -9.68
CA ALA A 48 -1.86 -0.17 -10.63
C ALA A 48 -1.44 1.23 -11.09
N GLU A 49 -1.57 1.50 -12.39
CA GLU A 49 -1.09 2.72 -13.03
C GLU A 49 -1.61 3.99 -12.34
N LYS A 50 -2.90 3.99 -11.98
CA LYS A 50 -3.58 5.06 -11.22
C LYS A 50 -2.86 5.46 -9.92
N TYR A 51 -2.19 4.51 -9.27
CA TYR A 51 -1.53 4.70 -7.98
C TYR A 51 -0.01 4.84 -8.08
N SER A 52 0.57 4.56 -9.25
CA SER A 52 2.01 4.48 -9.50
C SER A 52 2.79 5.78 -9.25
N ASP A 53 2.14 6.94 -9.29
CA ASP A 53 2.81 8.23 -9.03
C ASP A 53 3.10 8.47 -7.54
N ARG A 54 2.27 7.94 -6.64
CA ARG A 54 2.25 8.37 -5.23
C ARG A 54 2.26 7.26 -4.19
N TYR A 55 1.83 6.06 -4.56
CA TYR A 55 1.71 4.94 -3.64
C TYR A 55 2.96 4.06 -3.74
N ARG A 56 3.56 3.78 -2.58
CA ARG A 56 4.80 3.01 -2.45
C ARG A 56 4.64 2.04 -1.30
N CYS A 57 4.97 0.78 -1.51
CA CYS A 57 5.07 -0.21 -0.44
C CYS A 57 6.44 -0.87 -0.54
N SER A 58 7.09 -1.00 0.61
CA SER A 58 8.38 -1.69 0.75
C SER A 58 8.21 -2.78 1.78
N MET A 59 8.66 -4.00 1.47
CA MET A 59 8.57 -5.12 2.39
C MET A 59 9.84 -5.19 3.24
N ASP A 60 9.68 -5.23 4.56
CA ASP A 60 10.72 -5.59 5.51
C ASP A 60 10.42 -6.98 6.06
N ALA A 61 11.09 -7.98 5.50
CA ALA A 61 10.88 -9.37 5.88
C ALA A 61 11.43 -9.71 7.27
N SER A 62 12.41 -8.96 7.75
CA SER A 62 13.02 -9.18 9.07
C SER A 62 12.09 -8.65 10.17
N ALA A 63 11.47 -7.50 9.96
CA ALA A 63 10.47 -6.92 10.86
C ALA A 63 9.05 -7.46 10.65
N ARG A 64 8.84 -8.25 9.57
CA ARG A 64 7.53 -8.72 9.08
C ARG A 64 6.54 -7.57 8.87
N GLN A 65 7.01 -6.54 8.17
CA GLN A 65 6.23 -5.35 7.88
C GLN A 65 6.16 -5.07 6.38
N ALA A 66 5.04 -4.50 5.94
CA ALA A 66 4.84 -4.07 4.56
C ALA A 66 4.06 -2.75 4.51
N PRO A 67 4.61 -1.65 5.06
CA PRO A 67 3.89 -0.41 5.16
C PRO A 67 3.59 0.21 3.79
N LEU A 68 2.39 0.76 3.63
CA LEU A 68 2.00 1.54 2.46
C LEU A 68 2.21 3.03 2.74
N ARG A 69 3.11 3.64 1.97
CA ARG A 69 3.40 5.07 1.97
C ARG A 69 2.66 5.76 0.84
N ILE A 70 1.91 6.79 1.18
CA ILE A 70 1.15 7.64 0.26
C ILE A 70 1.79 9.03 0.26
N GLU A 71 2.44 9.38 -0.84
CA GLU A 71 3.04 10.69 -1.03
C GLU A 71 2.03 11.71 -1.52
N ARG A 72 2.24 12.99 -1.16
CA ARG A 72 1.44 14.12 -1.64
C ARG A 72 -0.05 13.83 -1.45
N VAL A 73 -0.45 13.49 -0.23
CA VAL A 73 -1.83 13.12 0.13
C VAL A 73 -2.80 14.23 -0.30
N LYS A 74 -3.93 13.84 -0.90
CA LYS A 74 -4.97 14.71 -1.43
C LYS A 74 -6.32 14.35 -0.79
N PRO A 75 -7.31 15.26 -0.77
CA PRO A 75 -8.67 14.94 -0.31
C PRO A 75 -9.30 13.72 -1.01
N SER A 76 -8.94 13.46 -2.28
CA SER A 76 -9.37 12.29 -3.04
C SER A 76 -8.78 10.96 -2.54
N ASP A 77 -7.82 10.97 -1.62
CA ASP A 77 -7.30 9.75 -0.99
C ASP A 77 -8.18 9.26 0.17
N SER A 78 -9.21 10.03 0.56
CA SER A 78 -10.22 9.60 1.51
C SER A 78 -10.85 8.27 1.08
N GLY A 79 -11.12 7.38 2.03
CA GLY A 79 -11.63 6.03 1.81
C GLY A 79 -10.98 5.03 2.76
N THR A 80 -11.42 3.79 2.71
CA THR A 80 -10.81 2.71 3.50
C THR A 80 -9.66 2.11 2.71
N ILE A 81 -8.46 2.05 3.30
CA ILE A 81 -7.30 1.40 2.70
C ILE A 81 -6.91 0.21 3.57
N PHE A 82 -6.81 -0.97 2.97
CA PHE A 82 -6.54 -2.22 3.68
C PHE A 82 -5.62 -3.13 2.88
N SER A 83 -4.95 -4.05 3.58
CA SER A 83 -4.01 -5.02 3.02
C SER A 83 -4.46 -6.45 3.20
#